data_AF-K2EEN9-F1
#
_entry.id   AF-K2EEN9-F1
#
_cell.length_a   1.000
_cell.length_b   1.000
_cell.length_c   1.000
_cell.angle_alpha   90.00
_cell.angle_beta   90.00
_cell.angle_gamma   90.00
#
_symmetry.space_group_name_H-M   'P 1'
#
loop_
_entity.id
_entity.type
_entity.pdbx_description
1 polymer ?
#
loop_
_entity_poly.entity_id
_entity_poly.type
_entity_poly.pdbx_seq_one_letter_code
_entity_poly.pdbx_strand_id
1 'polypeptide(L)'
;MLNATDVASPLQNDLSSDVKNLGADWQRLMNGQMDVRQFKRLAQLTHGFFNHKAPESLATTQAQLLEIMMAQDFQDLTGQVLSKVAMMALELERGLQKLLLDVMPESVNETTKNELINGPVVSKEERAEGLADQQQVDNLLDSLGF
;
A
#
# COMPACT_ATOMS: atom_id res chain seq x y z
N MET A 1 -1.64 -1.57 -11.01
CA MET A 1 -0.85 -0.63 -10.19
C MET A 1 0.15 0.17 -11.04
N LEU A 2 1.26 -0.42 -11.54
CA LEU A 2 2.31 0.33 -12.26
C LEU A 2 1.77 1.14 -13.47
N ASN A 3 0.94 0.50 -14.30
CA ASN A 3 0.38 1.11 -15.52
C ASN A 3 -0.48 2.35 -15.24
N ALA A 4 -1.19 2.38 -14.11
CA ALA A 4 -2.05 3.50 -13.75
C ALA A 4 -1.25 4.70 -13.23
N THR A 5 -0.17 4.44 -12.50
CA THR A 5 0.78 5.47 -12.06
C THR A 5 1.56 6.06 -13.24
N ASP A 6 1.92 5.24 -14.23
CA ASP A 6 2.62 5.65 -15.45
C ASP A 6 1.77 6.60 -16.32
N VAL A 7 0.45 6.43 -16.31
CA VAL A 7 -0.49 7.32 -17.01
C VAL A 7 -0.81 8.58 -16.17
N ALA A 8 -1.10 8.43 -14.88
CA ALA A 8 -1.55 9.55 -14.05
C ALA A 8 -0.44 10.58 -13.75
N SER A 9 0.82 10.14 -13.61
CA SER A 9 1.91 11.04 -13.19
C SER A 9 2.26 12.11 -14.25
N PRO A 10 2.42 11.77 -15.55
CA PRO A 10 2.64 12.77 -16.60
C PRO A 10 1.49 13.78 -16.69
N LEU A 11 0.24 13.30 -16.60
CA LEU A 11 -0.96 14.14 -16.62
C LEU A 11 -0.97 15.18 -15.48
N GLN A 12 -0.57 14.78 -14.28
CA GLN A 12 -0.46 15.69 -13.13
C GLN A 12 0.70 16.68 -13.28
N ASN A 13 1.83 16.26 -13.83
CA ASN A 13 2.97 17.13 -14.09
C ASN A 13 2.63 18.21 -15.14
N ASP A 14 1.96 17.82 -16.22
CA ASP A 14 1.50 18.72 -17.26
C ASP A 14 0.48 19.74 -16.71
N LEU A 15 -0.51 19.26 -15.94
CA LEU A 15 -1.50 20.12 -15.30
C LEU A 15 -0.83 21.12 -14.34
N SER A 16 0.14 20.67 -13.54
CA SER A 16 0.91 21.53 -12.63
C SER A 16 1.73 22.59 -13.37
N SER A 17 2.35 22.21 -14.49
CA SER A 17 3.10 23.12 -15.36
C SER A 17 2.19 24.21 -15.95
N ASP A 18 1.04 23.81 -16.51
CA ASP A 18 0.09 24.76 -17.08
C ASP A 18 -0.45 25.75 -16.05
N VAL A 19 -0.79 25.28 -14.84
CA VAL A 19 -1.27 26.14 -13.76
C VAL A 19 -0.22 27.19 -13.39
N LYS A 20 1.05 26.79 -13.29
CA LYS A 20 2.15 27.72 -13.01
C LYS A 20 2.33 28.74 -14.14
N ASN A 21 2.31 28.29 -15.39
CA ASN A 21 2.50 29.15 -16.55
C ASN A 21 1.36 30.16 -16.72
N LEU A 22 0.11 29.70 -16.65
CA LEU A 22 -1.07 30.57 -16.69
C LEU A 22 -1.05 31.56 -15.53
N GLY A 23 -0.74 31.10 -14.31
CA GLY A 23 -0.62 31.97 -13.14
C GLY A 23 0.43 33.08 -13.33
N ALA A 24 1.60 32.74 -13.88
CA ALA A 24 2.65 33.71 -14.19
C ALA A 24 2.21 34.73 -15.25
N ASP A 25 1.52 34.28 -16.31
CA ASP A 25 1.01 35.18 -17.34
C ASP A 25 -0.11 36.10 -16.84
N TRP A 26 -0.99 35.60 -15.97
CA TRP A 26 -1.99 36.43 -15.29
C TRP A 26 -1.33 37.46 -14.38
N GLN A 27 -0.26 37.09 -13.66
CA GLN A 27 0.50 38.06 -12.86
C GLN A 27 1.12 39.16 -13.73
N ARG A 28 1.68 38.80 -14.90
CA ARG A 28 2.22 39.79 -15.87
C ARG A 28 1.13 40.74 -16.37
N LEU A 29 -0.07 40.24 -16.64
CA LEU A 29 -1.22 41.07 -17.00
C LEU A 29 -1.57 42.05 -15.87
N MET A 30 -1.65 41.57 -14.62
CA MET A 30 -1.96 42.41 -13.45
C MET A 30 -0.90 43.48 -13.18
N ASN A 31 0.34 43.21 -13.55
CA ASN A 31 1.44 44.17 -13.48
C ASN A 31 1.48 45.16 -14.67
N GLY A 32 0.52 45.11 -15.59
CA GLY A 32 0.48 45.96 -16.79
C GLY A 32 1.55 45.62 -17.83
N GLN A 33 2.16 44.44 -17.77
CA GLN A 33 3.28 44.00 -18.64
C GLN A 33 2.79 43.24 -19.88
N MET A 34 1.56 43.50 -20.32
CA MET A 34 0.89 42.74 -21.39
C MET A 34 0.06 43.65 -22.30
N ASP A 35 0.18 43.45 -23.61
CA ASP A 35 -0.64 44.16 -24.60
C ASP A 35 -2.01 43.48 -24.82
N VAL A 36 -2.91 44.16 -25.55
CA VAL A 36 -4.27 43.66 -25.81
C VAL A 36 -4.28 42.34 -26.60
N ARG A 37 -3.30 42.12 -27.50
CA ARG A 37 -3.23 40.88 -28.29
C ARG A 37 -2.78 39.72 -27.42
N GLN A 38 -1.80 39.94 -26.54
CA GLN A 38 -1.33 38.98 -25.56
C GLN A 38 -2.42 38.65 -24.56
N PHE A 39 -3.19 39.64 -24.07
CA PHE A 39 -4.34 39.41 -23.22
C PHE A 39 -5.39 38.52 -23.88
N LYS A 40 -5.79 38.81 -25.12
CA LYS A 40 -6.76 38.00 -25.86
C LYS A 40 -6.30 36.54 -26.00
N ARG A 41 -5.00 36.33 -26.24
CA ARG A 41 -4.40 34.98 -26.27
C ARG A 41 -4.46 34.31 -24.90
N LEU A 42 -4.06 35.00 -23.83
CA LEU A 42 -4.12 34.47 -22.46
C LEU A 42 -5.56 34.08 -22.08
N ALA A 43 -6.55 34.91 -22.43
CA ALA A 43 -7.96 34.62 -22.19
C ALA A 43 -8.42 33.35 -22.93
N GLN A 44 -8.04 33.19 -24.20
CA GLN A 44 -8.34 31.98 -24.98
C GLN A 44 -7.66 30.73 -24.40
N LEU A 45 -6.39 30.83 -24.01
CA LEU A 45 -5.65 29.74 -23.38
C LEU A 45 -6.28 29.35 -22.04
N THR A 46 -6.62 30.33 -21.22
CA THR A 46 -7.27 30.12 -19.92
C THR A 46 -8.64 29.47 -20.08
N HIS A 47 -9.44 29.93 -21.06
CA HIS A 47 -10.73 29.32 -21.38
C HIS A 47 -10.59 27.87 -21.85
N GLY A 48 -9.63 27.58 -22.74
CA GLY A 48 -9.37 26.21 -23.21
C GLY A 48 -8.86 25.30 -22.08
N PHE A 49 -8.02 25.83 -21.20
CA PHE A 49 -7.53 25.11 -20.03
C PHE A 49 -8.67 24.69 -19.11
N PHE A 50 -9.54 25.62 -18.70
CA PHE A 50 -10.62 25.33 -17.77
C PHE A 50 -11.74 24.49 -18.35
N ASN A 51 -12.04 24.62 -19.65
CA ASN A 51 -13.16 23.90 -20.26
C ASN A 51 -12.79 22.56 -20.88
N HIS A 52 -11.51 22.29 -21.11
CA HIS A 52 -11.06 21.06 -21.77
C HIS A 52 -9.95 20.38 -20.98
N LYS A 53 -8.76 20.99 -20.94
CA LYS A 53 -7.56 20.30 -20.45
C LYS A 53 -7.66 19.90 -18.97
N ALA A 54 -8.08 20.81 -18.09
CA ALA A 54 -8.17 20.52 -16.67
C ALA A 54 -9.24 19.47 -16.34
N PRO A 55 -10.50 19.57 -16.82
CA PRO A 55 -11.51 18.53 -16.60
C PRO A 55 -11.10 17.15 -17.12
N GLU A 56 -10.50 17.08 -18.31
CA GLU A 56 -10.05 15.82 -18.91
C GLU A 56 -8.95 15.16 -18.09
N SER A 57 -7.94 15.94 -17.66
CA SER A 57 -6.85 15.43 -16.81
C SER A 57 -7.35 14.96 -15.45
N LEU A 58 -8.29 15.69 -14.84
CA LEU A 58 -8.90 15.32 -13.56
C LEU A 58 -9.71 14.02 -13.69
N ALA A 59 -10.57 13.92 -14.70
CA ALA A 59 -11.37 12.72 -14.94
C ALA A 59 -10.50 11.49 -15.21
N THR A 60 -9.45 11.66 -16.02
CA THR A 60 -8.50 10.57 -16.31
C THR A 60 -7.76 10.12 -15.05
N THR A 61 -7.25 11.06 -14.25
CA THR A 61 -6.59 10.72 -12.99
C THR A 61 -7.54 9.98 -12.05
N GLN A 62 -8.79 10.44 -11.93
CA GLN A 62 -9.80 9.78 -11.11
C GLN A 62 -10.06 8.34 -11.57
N ALA A 63 -10.17 8.12 -12.88
CA ALA A 63 -10.33 6.78 -13.44
C ALA A 63 -9.14 5.87 -13.09
N GLN A 64 -7.91 6.39 -13.19
CA GLN A 64 -6.70 5.63 -12.81
C GLN A 64 -6.67 5.28 -11.32
N LEU A 65 -7.11 6.20 -10.45
CA LEU A 65 -7.21 5.93 -9.01
C LEU A 65 -8.27 4.85 -8.70
N LEU A 66 -9.40 4.86 -9.41
CA LEU A 66 -10.43 3.82 -9.30
C LEU A 66 -9.90 2.46 -9.80
N GLU A 67 -9.16 2.45 -10.90
CA GLU A 67 -8.51 1.23 -11.41
C GLU A 67 -7.49 0.67 -10.42
N ILE A 68 -6.69 1.52 -9.76
CA ILE A 68 -5.78 1.15 -8.67
C ILE A 68 -6.55 0.49 -7.52
N MET A 69 -7.64 1.12 -7.05
CA MET A 69 -8.46 0.58 -5.96
C MET A 69 -9.08 -0.77 -6.32
N MET A 70 -9.65 -0.92 -7.53
CA MET A 70 -10.20 -2.21 -7.98
C MET A 70 -9.12 -3.29 -8.15
N ALA A 71 -7.92 -2.91 -8.59
CA ALA A 71 -6.82 -3.85 -8.76
C ALA A 71 -6.19 -4.30 -7.42
N GLN A 72 -6.50 -3.62 -6.31
CA GLN A 72 -5.98 -3.94 -4.98
C GLN A 72 -6.51 -5.26 -4.43
N ASP A 73 -7.73 -5.67 -4.80
CA ASP A 73 -8.34 -6.94 -4.38
C ASP A 73 -7.51 -8.17 -4.78
N PHE A 74 -6.77 -8.10 -5.89
CA PHE A 74 -5.89 -9.19 -6.31
C PHE A 74 -4.69 -9.34 -5.36
N GLN A 75 -4.15 -8.23 -4.86
CA GLN A 75 -3.01 -8.24 -3.95
C GLN A 75 -3.40 -8.76 -2.55
N ASP A 76 -4.60 -8.43 -2.08
CA ASP A 76 -5.17 -8.98 -0.85
C ASP A 76 -5.42 -10.49 -0.98
N LEU A 77 -6.03 -10.93 -2.09
CA LEU A 77 -6.23 -12.35 -2.38
C LEU A 77 -4.91 -13.13 -2.46
N THR A 78 -3.87 -12.53 -3.05
CA THR A 78 -2.53 -13.16 -3.12
C THR A 78 -1.92 -13.30 -1.72
N GLY A 79 -2.09 -12.30 -0.85
CA GLY A 79 -1.65 -12.35 0.54
C GLY A 79 -2.37 -13.44 1.35
N GLN A 80 -3.69 -13.57 1.18
CA GLN A 80 -4.48 -14.62 1.81
C GLN A 80 -4.08 -16.02 1.31
N VAL A 81 -3.84 -16.19 0.01
CA VAL A 81 -3.38 -17.46 -0.57
C VAL A 81 -1.99 -17.83 -0.06
N LEU A 82 -1.04 -16.88 -0.01
CA LEU A 82 0.30 -17.12 0.51
C LEU A 82 0.26 -17.53 1.99
N SER A 83 -0.55 -16.84 2.79
CA SER A 83 -0.77 -17.18 4.20
C SER A 83 -1.28 -18.62 4.37
N LYS A 84 -2.25 -19.02 3.53
CA LYS A 84 -2.80 -20.39 3.55
C LYS A 84 -1.78 -21.44 3.13
N VAL A 85 -0.97 -21.17 2.10
CA VAL A 85 0.13 -22.06 1.69
C VAL A 85 1.17 -22.20 2.80
N ALA A 86 1.55 -21.10 3.46
CA ALA A 86 2.48 -21.13 4.58
C ALA A 86 1.95 -21.95 5.77
N MET A 87 0.66 -21.80 6.10
CA MET A 87 0.01 -22.61 7.13
C MET A 87 0.01 -24.10 6.77
N MET A 88 -0.30 -24.46 5.53
CA MET A 88 -0.26 -25.84 5.06
C MET A 88 1.16 -26.43 5.13
N ALA A 89 2.18 -25.65 4.79
CA ALA A 89 3.58 -26.08 4.90
C ALA A 89 3.99 -26.33 6.37
N LEU A 90 3.56 -25.46 7.29
CA LEU A 90 3.83 -25.61 8.72
C LEU A 90 3.12 -26.84 9.30
N GLU A 91 1.89 -27.13 8.85
CA GLU A 91 1.15 -28.32 9.26
C GLU A 91 1.82 -29.61 8.76
N LEU A 92 2.32 -29.60 7.51
CA LEU A 92 3.10 -30.70 6.96
C LEU A 92 4.40 -30.92 7.74
N GLU A 93 5.13 -29.85 8.08
CA GLU A 93 6.35 -29.91 8.89
C GLU A 93 6.09 -30.57 10.25
N ARG A 94 5.03 -30.15 10.95
CA ARG A 94 4.64 -30.74 12.24
C ARG A 94 4.28 -32.22 12.11
N GLY A 95 3.59 -32.59 11.03
CA GLY A 95 3.25 -33.99 10.74
C GLY A 95 4.50 -34.86 10.53
N LEU A 96 5.48 -34.35 9.77
CA LEU A 96 6.76 -35.04 9.54
C LEU A 96 7.61 -35.12 10.82
N GLN A 97 7.63 -34.06 11.63
CA GLN A 97 8.33 -34.07 12.92
C GLN A 97 7.74 -35.11 13.87
N LYS A 98 6.40 -35.21 13.93
CA LYS A 98 5.72 -36.23 14.74
C LYS A 98 6.03 -37.64 14.24
N LEU A 99 5.97 -37.88 12.93
CA LEU A 99 6.33 -39.17 12.34
C LEU A 99 7.77 -39.56 12.67
N LEU A 100 8.69 -38.59 12.63
CA LEU A 100 10.09 -38.83 12.98
C LEU A 100 10.22 -39.23 14.45
N LEU A 101 9.54 -38.55 15.37
CA LEU A 101 9.51 -38.92 16.79
C LEU A 101 8.88 -40.30 17.03
N ASP A 102 7.80 -40.64 16.32
CA ASP A 102 7.09 -41.91 16.47
C ASP A 102 7.90 -43.11 15.92
N VAL A 103 8.81 -42.88 14.96
CA VAL A 103 9.65 -43.92 14.34
C VAL A 103 11.04 -44.02 15.01
N MET A 104 11.40 -43.08 15.89
CA MET A 104 12.66 -43.14 16.64
C MET A 104 12.61 -44.25 17.72
N PRO A 105 13.62 -45.14 17.79
CA PRO A 105 13.69 -46.16 18.84
C PRO A 105 13.89 -45.52 20.23
N GLU A 106 13.28 -46.09 21.28
CA GLU A 106 13.34 -45.58 22.68
C GLU A 106 14.77 -45.39 23.22
N SER A 107 15.78 -45.99 22.60
CA SER A 107 17.18 -45.90 22.99
C SER A 107 17.84 -44.52 22.81
N VAL A 108 17.18 -43.54 22.18
CA VAL A 108 17.74 -42.18 21.98
C VAL A 108 17.35 -41.21 23.11
N ASN A 109 16.38 -41.57 23.97
CA ASN A 109 15.90 -40.67 25.04
C ASN A 109 16.83 -40.59 26.26
N GLU A 110 17.72 -41.56 26.47
CA GLU A 110 18.61 -41.56 27.64
C GLU A 110 19.98 -40.90 27.41
N THR A 111 20.44 -40.82 26.16
CA THR A 111 21.77 -40.27 25.85
C THR A 111 21.83 -38.74 25.87
N THR A 112 20.71 -38.04 25.71
CA THR A 112 20.69 -36.57 25.58
C THR A 112 20.52 -35.83 26.91
N LYS A 113 20.22 -36.52 28.02
CA LYS A 113 20.01 -35.88 29.33
C LYS A 113 21.30 -35.53 30.08
N ASN A 114 22.46 -36.05 29.65
CA ASN A 114 23.75 -35.86 30.34
C ASN A 114 24.74 -34.91 29.66
N GLU A 115 24.43 -34.32 28.50
CA GLU A 115 25.38 -33.49 27.73
C GLU A 115 24.94 -32.05 27.48
N LEU A 116 23.91 -31.54 28.16
CA LEU A 116 23.47 -30.14 28.06
C LEU A 116 23.68 -29.39 29.38
N ILE A 117 24.92 -29.39 29.86
CA ILE A 117 25.42 -28.38 30.80
C ILE A 117 26.62 -27.70 30.10
N ASN A 118 26.34 -26.80 29.15
CA ASN A 118 27.16 -25.63 28.75
C ASN A 118 26.67 -25.05 27.41
N GLY A 119 25.78 -24.06 27.49
CA GLY A 119 25.42 -23.18 26.39
C GLY A 119 24.53 -22.05 26.93
N PRO A 120 24.72 -20.79 26.52
CA PRO A 120 24.07 -19.65 27.16
C PRO A 120 22.55 -19.75 27.04
N VAL A 121 21.89 -19.59 28.19
CA VAL A 121 20.44 -19.52 28.33
C VAL A 121 19.97 -18.28 27.59
N VAL A 122 19.43 -18.44 26.38
CA VAL A 122 18.63 -17.40 25.75
C VAL A 122 17.24 -17.52 26.36
N SER A 123 16.98 -16.60 27.26
CA SER A 123 15.73 -16.35 27.96
C SER A 123 14.54 -16.42 27.01
N LYS A 124 13.48 -17.13 27.44
CA LYS A 124 12.15 -17.09 26.83
C LYS A 124 11.42 -15.83 27.28
N GLU A 125 11.86 -14.69 26.79
CA GLU A 125 11.07 -13.46 26.84
C GLU A 125 10.95 -12.93 25.41
N GLU A 126 9.75 -12.48 25.05
CA GLU A 126 9.39 -11.84 23.77
C GLU A 126 9.00 -12.76 22.60
N ARG A 127 7.74 -13.21 22.59
CA ARG A 127 6.73 -12.84 21.57
C ARG A 127 5.51 -13.75 21.64
N ALA A 128 4.63 -13.44 22.58
CA ALA A 128 3.24 -13.84 22.50
C ALA A 128 2.43 -12.79 23.23
N GLU A 129 2.11 -11.69 22.55
CA GLU A 129 0.92 -10.89 22.84
C GLU A 129 0.74 -9.85 21.73
N GLY A 130 -0.44 -9.84 21.11
CA GLY A 130 -0.83 -8.78 20.18
C GLY A 130 -1.11 -9.22 18.73
N LEU A 131 -1.84 -10.31 18.51
CA LEU A 131 -2.79 -10.33 17.39
C LEU A 131 -4.05 -9.65 17.92
N ALA A 132 -4.15 -8.34 17.67
CA ALA A 132 -5.35 -7.56 17.93
C ALA A 132 -6.46 -8.11 17.04
N ASP A 133 -7.28 -8.98 17.62
CA ASP A 133 -8.46 -9.54 17.00
C ASP A 133 -9.49 -8.42 16.82
N GLN A 134 -10.00 -8.27 15.59
CA GLN A 134 -10.88 -7.17 15.14
C GLN A 134 -12.09 -6.98 16.07
N GLN A 135 -12.50 -8.04 16.75
CA GLN A 135 -13.58 -8.07 17.73
C GLN A 135 -13.31 -7.24 18.99
N GLN A 136 -12.05 -7.07 19.41
CA GLN A 136 -11.71 -6.19 20.54
C GLN A 136 -11.73 -4.71 20.16
N VAL A 137 -11.53 -4.39 18.89
CA VAL A 137 -11.59 -3.00 18.39
C VAL A 137 -13.03 -2.51 18.31
N ASP A 138 -13.96 -3.35 17.83
CA ASP A 138 -15.40 -3.03 17.79
C ASP A 138 -15.98 -2.83 19.20
N ASN A 139 -15.61 -3.68 20.16
CA ASN A 139 -16.08 -3.55 21.55
C ASN A 139 -15.59 -2.27 22.25
N LEU A 140 -14.43 -1.74 21.84
CA LEU A 140 -13.88 -0.49 22.37
C LEU A 140 -14.63 0.73 21.82
N LEU A 141 -15.08 0.67 20.56
CA LEU A 141 -15.84 1.74 19.90
C LEU A 141 -17.27 1.85 20.47
N ASP A 142 -17.95 0.71 20.70
CA ASP A 142 -19.27 0.66 21.33
C ASP A 142 -19.27 1.26 22.75
N SER A 143 -18.16 1.11 23.49
CA SER A 143 -18.04 1.61 24.88
C SER A 143 -17.86 3.13 24.98
N LEU A 144 -17.44 3.79 23.89
CA LEU A 144 -17.20 5.24 23.82
C LEU A 144 -18.39 6.02 23.22
N GLY A 145 -19.48 5.34 22.85
CA GLY A 145 -20.76 5.96 22.49
C GLY A 145 -20.82 6.52 21.06
N PHE A 146 -20.23 5.82 20.08
CA PHE A 146 -20.57 5.96 18.66
C PHE A 146 -21.33 4.74 18.17
#